data_AF-A0A534U9U8-F1
#
_entry.id   AF-A0A534U9U8-F1
#
_cell.length_a   1.000
_cell.length_b   1.000
_cell.length_c   1.000
_cell.angle_alpha   90.00
_cell.angle_beta   90.00
_cell.angle_gamma   90.00
#
_symmetry.space_group_name_H-M   'P 1'
#
loop_
_entity.id
_entity.type
_entity.pdbx_description
1 polymer ?
#
loop_
_entity_poly.entity_id
_entity_poly.type
_entity_poly.pdbx_seq_one_letter_code
_entity_poly.pdbx_strand_id
1 'polypeptide(L)'
;MVEGKLVRLELDPLSSRRSDGKDRYSRTLAYVFLQDGTHLNAEIIRQGYGFAVSSTPPLQYQNEFRRLEQEEAREQRRGLWANAVKGE
;
A
#
# COMPACT_ATOMS: atom_id res chain seq x y z
N MET A 1 -15.40 -0.90 2.73
CA MET A 1 -14.85 -1.20 1.39
C MET A 1 -14.76 -2.70 1.09
N VAL A 2 -14.34 -3.55 2.05
CA VAL A 2 -14.07 -4.98 1.79
C VAL A 2 -14.74 -5.96 2.77
N GLU A 3 -15.54 -5.45 3.72
CA GLU A 3 -16.26 -6.30 4.67
C GLU A 3 -17.23 -7.25 3.95
N GLY A 4 -17.22 -8.53 4.36
CA GLY A 4 -18.03 -9.58 3.75
C GLY A 4 -17.56 -10.05 2.37
N LYS A 5 -16.46 -9.50 1.82
CA LYS A 5 -15.94 -9.89 0.50
C LYS A 5 -14.82 -10.93 0.64
N LEU A 6 -14.77 -11.86 -0.31
CA LEU A 6 -13.62 -12.73 -0.48
C LEU A 6 -12.44 -11.91 -1.04
N VAL A 7 -11.26 -12.16 -0.50
CA VAL A 7 -10.02 -11.51 -0.91
C VAL A 7 -8.96 -12.55 -1.22
N ARG A 8 -8.10 -12.24 -2.18
CA ARG A 8 -6.86 -12.97 -2.43
C ARG A 8 -5.72 -12.23 -1.75
N LEU A 9 -4.91 -12.97 -0.99
CA LEU A 9 -3.67 -12.49 -0.42
C LEU A 9 -2.51 -12.90 -1.31
N GLU A 10 -1.65 -11.93 -1.65
CA GLU A 10 -0.39 -12.17 -2.33
C GLU A 10 0.75 -11.76 -1.41
N LEU A 11 1.60 -12.70 -1.04
CA LEU A 11 2.76 -12.40 -0.20
C LEU A 11 3.84 -11.73 -1.04
N ASP A 12 4.49 -10.70 -0.48
CA ASP A 12 5.62 -10.08 -1.17
C ASP A 12 6.78 -11.10 -1.28
N PRO A 13 7.36 -11.32 -2.48
CA PRO A 13 8.41 -12.32 -2.68
C PRO A 13 9.65 -12.11 -1.83
N LEU A 14 10.03 -10.85 -1.54
CA LEU A 14 11.20 -10.54 -0.73
C LEU A 14 10.94 -10.90 0.73
N SER A 15 9.79 -10.48 1.28
CA SER A 15 9.42 -10.80 2.66
C SER A 15 9.18 -12.31 2.86
N SER A 16 8.58 -12.97 1.87
CA SER A 16 8.40 -14.43 1.85
C SER A 16 9.73 -15.17 1.97
N ARG A 17 10.73 -14.75 1.19
CA ARG A 17 12.07 -15.36 1.21
C ARG A 17 12.86 -15.06 2.49
N ARG A 18 12.67 -13.88 3.09
CA ARG A 18 13.48 -13.43 4.24
C ARG A 18 12.92 -13.87 5.58
N SER A 19 11.59 -13.93 5.69
CA SER A 19 10.92 -14.07 6.98
C SER A 19 9.58 -14.78 6.86
N ASP A 20 9.43 -15.66 5.86
CA ASP A 20 8.21 -16.46 5.61
C ASP A 20 6.94 -15.58 5.53
N GLY A 21 7.10 -14.39 4.94
CA GLY A 21 6.00 -13.44 4.73
C GLY A 21 5.54 -12.76 6.02
N LYS A 22 6.36 -12.79 7.08
CA LYS A 22 6.07 -12.15 8.36
C LYS A 22 7.05 -11.04 8.69
N ASP A 23 6.63 -10.10 9.54
CA ASP A 23 7.53 -9.11 10.13
C ASP A 23 8.05 -9.52 11.52
N ARG A 24 8.86 -8.64 12.14
CA ARG A 24 9.39 -8.81 13.50
C ARG A 24 8.33 -8.92 14.61
N TYR A 25 7.09 -8.59 14.31
CA TYR A 25 5.94 -8.68 15.22
C TYR A 25 5.02 -9.84 14.84
N SER A 26 5.51 -10.78 14.01
CA SER A 26 4.78 -11.96 13.54
C SER A 26 3.52 -11.66 12.70
N ARG A 27 3.38 -10.42 12.21
CA ARG A 27 2.28 -10.01 11.33
C ARG A 27 2.55 -10.48 9.90
N THR A 28 1.53 -11.01 9.23
CA THR A 28 1.64 -11.40 7.82
C THR A 28 1.69 -10.16 6.93
N LEU A 29 2.68 -10.10 6.05
CA LEU A 29 2.88 -9.05 5.05
C LEU A 29 2.33 -9.54 3.70
N ALA A 30 1.17 -9.01 3.32
CA ALA A 30 0.48 -9.39 2.09
C ALA A 30 -0.16 -8.18 1.39
N TYR A 31 -0.25 -8.28 0.07
CA TYR A 31 -1.08 -7.46 -0.78
C TYR A 31 -2.49 -8.06 -0.89
N VAL A 32 -3.51 -7.20 -0.82
CA VAL A 32 -4.90 -7.64 -0.82
C VAL A 32 -5.54 -7.31 -2.17
N PHE A 33 -6.07 -8.34 -2.83
CA PHE A 33 -6.81 -8.21 -4.07
C PHE A 33 -8.26 -8.64 -3.88
N LEU A 34 -9.19 -7.84 -4.39
CA LEU A 34 -10.59 -8.22 -4.49
C LEU A 34 -10.83 -9.15 -5.68
N GLN A 35 -11.96 -9.86 -5.67
CA GLN A 35 -12.33 -10.79 -6.76
C GLN A 35 -12.49 -10.10 -8.12
N ASP A 36 -12.82 -8.80 -8.12
CA ASP A 36 -12.89 -7.98 -9.33
C ASP A 36 -11.51 -7.53 -9.86
N GLY A 37 -10.42 -7.97 -9.22
CA GLY A 37 -9.05 -7.60 -9.58
C GLY A 37 -8.56 -6.31 -8.92
N THR A 38 -9.39 -5.61 -8.15
CA THR A 38 -8.99 -4.39 -7.46
C THR A 38 -7.88 -4.68 -6.46
N HIS A 39 -6.75 -4.01 -6.64
CA HIS A 39 -5.63 -4.04 -5.72
C HIS A 39 -5.85 -3.03 -4.59
N LEU A 40 -6.30 -3.51 -3.43
CA LEU A 40 -6.80 -2.67 -2.33
C LEU A 40 -5.70 -1.75 -1.77
N ASN A 41 -4.46 -2.24 -1.64
CA ASN A 41 -3.37 -1.44 -1.08
C ASN A 41 -3.06 -0.23 -1.97
N ALA A 42 -3.11 -0.39 -3.30
CA ALA A 42 -2.95 0.73 -4.24
C ALA A 42 -4.10 1.72 -4.09
N GLU A 43 -5.33 1.25 -3.93
CA GLU A 43 -6.51 2.11 -3.77
C GLU A 43 -6.45 2.95 -2.49
N ILE A 44 -6.01 2.35 -1.37
CA ILE A 44 -5.78 3.04 -0.11
C ILE A 44 -4.79 4.20 -0.29
N ILE A 45 -3.67 3.93 -0.98
CA ILE A 45 -2.63 4.94 -1.22
C ILE A 45 -3.13 6.03 -2.17
N ARG A 46 -3.80 5.64 -3.27
CA ARG A 46 -4.40 6.55 -4.25
C ARG A 46 -5.42 7.50 -3.65
N GLN A 47 -6.21 7.04 -2.67
CA GLN A 47 -7.16 7.89 -1.94
C GLN A 47 -6.52 8.69 -0.81
N GLY A 48 -5.22 8.52 -0.55
CA GLY A 48 -4.49 9.24 0.49
C GLY A 48 -4.78 8.74 1.91
N TYR A 49 -5.23 7.50 2.08
CA TYR A 49 -5.48 6.90 3.40
C TYR A 49 -4.27 6.15 3.95
N GLY A 50 -3.18 6.04 3.20
CA GLY A 50 -1.95 5.40 3.64
C GLY A 50 -0.73 5.93 2.91
N PHE A 51 0.44 5.68 3.49
CA PHE A 51 1.73 6.07 2.92
C PHE A 51 2.36 4.93 2.12
N ALA A 52 3.10 5.28 1.07
CA ALA A 52 3.90 4.32 0.32
C ALA A 52 5.16 3.93 1.11
N VAL A 53 5.22 2.68 1.59
CA VAL A 53 6.40 2.17 2.30
C VAL A 53 7.56 1.99 1.34
N SER A 54 8.74 2.42 1.79
CA SER A 54 10.01 2.30 1.06
C SER A 54 10.94 1.30 1.75
N SER A 55 11.38 0.27 1.01
CA SER A 55 12.38 -0.70 1.47
C SER A 55 13.60 -0.73 0.54
N THR A 56 14.72 -1.24 1.06
CA THR A 56 15.90 -1.63 0.29
C THR A 56 16.35 -3.03 0.72
N PRO A 57 16.29 -4.05 -0.17
CA PRO A 57 15.86 -3.98 -1.57
C PRO A 57 14.35 -3.66 -1.73
N PRO A 58 13.93 -3.18 -2.91
CA PRO A 58 12.56 -2.71 -3.11
C PRO A 58 11.54 -3.84 -3.06
N LEU A 59 10.36 -3.55 -2.52
CA LEU A 59 9.20 -4.46 -2.55
C LEU A 59 8.56 -4.46 -3.95
N GLN A 60 7.79 -5.51 -4.25
CA GLN A 60 7.21 -5.76 -5.58
C GLN A 60 6.47 -4.54 -6.16
N TYR A 61 5.62 -3.88 -5.36
CA TYR A 61 4.79 -2.75 -5.79
C TYR A 61 5.27 -1.38 -5.30
N GLN A 62 6.50 -1.28 -4.76
CA GLN A 62 6.99 -0.05 -4.13
C GLN A 62 6.99 1.16 -5.08
N ASN A 63 7.39 0.96 -6.33
CA ASN A 63 7.44 2.05 -7.31
C ASN A 63 6.05 2.53 -7.71
N GLU A 64 5.11 1.59 -7.91
CA GLU A 64 3.71 1.91 -8.20
C GLU A 64 3.08 2.70 -7.06
N PHE A 65 3.28 2.27 -5.82
CA PHE A 65 2.71 2.94 -4.65
C PHE A 65 3.26 4.34 -4.45
N ARG A 66 4.57 4.53 -4.65
CA ARG A 66 5.17 5.87 -4.60
C ARG A 66 4.59 6.79 -5.67
N ARG A 67 4.40 6.27 -6.88
CA ARG A 67 3.78 7.01 -7.97
C ARG A 67 2.35 7.42 -7.63
N LEU A 68 1.53 6.48 -7.15
CA LEU A 68 0.15 6.75 -6.73
C LEU A 68 0.08 7.74 -5.57
N GLU A 69 0.94 7.61 -4.56
CA GLU A 69 1.00 8.55 -3.45
C GLU A 69 1.30 9.97 -3.95
N GLN A 70 2.26 10.11 -4.87
CA GLN A 70 2.67 11.40 -5.40
C GLN A 70 1.61 12.03 -6.32
N GLU A 71 1.25 11.34 -7.40
CA GLU A 71 0.39 11.86 -8.47
C GLU A 71 -1.09 11.92 -8.06
N GLU A 72 -1.58 10.95 -7.28
CA GLU A 72 -3.00 10.83 -6.99
C GLU A 72 -3.38 11.36 -5.60
N ALA A 73 -2.52 11.15 -4.60
CA ALA A 73 -2.85 11.54 -3.23
C ALA A 73 -2.31 12.93 -2.87
N ARG A 74 -1.02 13.19 -3.09
CA ARG A 74 -0.36 14.45 -2.69
C ARG A 74 -0.76 15.61 -3.58
N GLU A 75 -0.62 15.47 -4.89
CA GLU A 75 -0.92 16.53 -5.86
C GLU A 75 -2.40 16.95 -5.80
N GLN A 76 -3.28 15.98 -5.59
CA GLN A 76 -4.72 16.23 -5.47
C GLN A 76 -5.18 16.47 -4.02
N ARG A 77 -4.25 16.55 -3.05
CA ARG A 77 -4.50 16.81 -1.63
C ARG A 77 -5.59 15.92 -1.02
N ARG A 78 -5.54 14.62 -1.29
CA ARG A 78 -6.52 13.66 -0.78
C ARG A 78 -6.14 13.14 0.61
N GLY A 79 -7.15 12.79 1.40
CA GLY A 79 -6.98 12.11 2.68
C GLY A 79 -6.00 12.81 3.62
N LEU A 80 -4.94 12.10 4.02
CA LEU A 80 -3.87 12.58 4.90
C LEU A 80 -3.17 13.84 4.37
N TRP A 81 -3.25 14.12 3.07
CA TRP A 81 -2.60 15.26 2.42
C TRP A 81 -3.49 16.51 2.31
N ALA A 82 -4.76 16.43 2.69
CA ALA A 82 -5.72 17.52 2.58
C ALA A 82 -5.32 18.77 3.38
N ASN A 83 -4.68 18.55 4.55
CA ASN A 83 -4.28 19.60 5.48
C ASN A 83 -2.76 19.75 5.59
N ALA A 84 -2.00 19.31 4.58
CA ALA A 84 -0.57 19.60 4.54
C ALA A 84 -0.39 21.12 4.37
N VAL A 85 -0.27 21.82 5.51
CA VAL A 85 -0.04 23.25 5.56
C VAL A 85 1.25 23.53 4.81
N LYS A 86 1.21 24.45 3.84
CA LYS A 86 2.43 25.02 3.26
C LYS A 86 3.19 25.62 4.44
N GLY A 87 4.34 25.05 4.80
CA GLY A 87 5.23 25.69 5.76
C GLY A 87 5.46 27.13 5.30
N GLU A 88 5.05 28.08 6.13
CA GLU A 88 5.36 29.50 5.99
C GLU A 88 6.84 29.74 6.28
#